data_AF-A0A166BNK1-F1
#
_entry.id   AF-A0A166BNK1-F1
#
_cell.length_a   1.000
_cell.length_b   1.000
_cell.length_c   1.000
_cell.angle_alpha   90.00
_cell.angle_beta   90.00
_cell.angle_gamma   90.00
#
_symmetry.space_group_name_H-M   'P 1'
#
loop_
_entity.id
_entity.type
_entity.pdbx_description
1 polymer ?
#
loop_
_entity_poly.entity_id
_entity_poly.type
_entity_poly.pdbx_seq_one_letter_code
_entity_poly.pdbx_strand_id
1 'polypeptide(L)'
;MPPLPVSDQVVSTAFPCLAITITAFRLIIQYRRSQLWWEDLWAAVAMTCMTAVVTAYSWFNIVVAKPHPNKYTFMISWWLHNLAITSGMWAARMSLTFSIIRISHPASGLRIVANLTAGLFACCFATQIIQKLYICRDVKSWMNNATQGCEVGKGFAITEICMAVVADFLLMAMASRLLRDARQLKSQRKLIRCLFSASILATVFSIVHIITVIRVEAILLIMLAGHLEVSIALIVCNLPVVVTWFYRHFKRMHAEEAYGYTTDSSSVRASLENTLDASAIAQTDLTCTAGLITSISTQSLGAFHGHDPK
;
A
#
# COMPACT_ATOMS: atom_id res chain seq x y z
N MET A 1 -15.28 -36.99 -2.04
CA MET A 1 -14.92 -35.77 -2.81
C MET A 1 -13.59 -36.02 -3.49
N PRO A 2 -13.47 -35.78 -4.82
CA PRO A 2 -12.17 -35.80 -5.47
C PRO A 2 -11.28 -34.70 -4.88
N PRO A 3 -9.95 -34.92 -4.77
CA PRO A 3 -9.03 -33.88 -4.36
C PRO A 3 -9.16 -32.67 -5.31
N LEU A 4 -9.15 -31.46 -4.75
CA LEU A 4 -9.06 -30.24 -5.53
C LEU A 4 -7.83 -30.31 -6.46
N PRO A 5 -7.94 -29.88 -7.72
CA PRO A 5 -6.81 -29.82 -8.63
C PRO A 5 -5.71 -28.92 -8.03
N VAL A 6 -4.45 -29.29 -8.26
CA VAL A 6 -3.26 -28.62 -7.68
C VAL A 6 -3.26 -27.10 -7.94
N SER A 7 -3.86 -26.68 -9.06
CA SER A 7 -4.10 -25.27 -9.40
C SER A 7 -4.81 -24.48 -8.29
N ASP A 8 -5.82 -25.08 -7.66
CA ASP A 8 -6.70 -24.38 -6.73
C ASP A 8 -6.01 -24.16 -5.37
N GLN A 9 -5.14 -25.11 -4.99
CA GLN A 9 -4.31 -24.99 -3.79
C GLN A 9 -3.24 -23.90 -3.94
N VAL A 10 -2.60 -23.83 -5.11
CA VAL A 10 -1.59 -22.80 -5.39
C VAL A 10 -2.23 -21.42 -5.35
N VAL A 11 -3.40 -21.25 -5.96
CA VAL A 11 -4.13 -19.97 -5.95
C VAL A 11 -4.59 -19.59 -4.53
N SER A 12 -5.13 -20.53 -3.77
CA SER A 12 -5.62 -20.30 -2.40
C SER A 12 -4.52 -19.90 -1.41
N THR A 13 -3.25 -20.18 -1.70
CA THR A 13 -2.12 -19.92 -0.80
C THR A 13 -1.22 -18.78 -1.29
N ALA A 14 -0.89 -18.73 -2.58
CA ALA A 14 0.04 -17.75 -3.12
C ALA A 14 -0.48 -16.30 -3.00
N PHE A 15 -1.74 -16.06 -3.34
CA PHE A 15 -2.33 -14.71 -3.27
C PHE A 15 -2.44 -14.18 -1.83
N PRO A 16 -2.96 -14.95 -0.85
CA PRO A 16 -2.93 -14.51 0.54
C PRO A 16 -1.53 -14.28 1.08
N CYS A 17 -0.57 -15.17 0.79
CA CYS A 17 0.82 -14.99 1.23
C CYS A 17 1.40 -13.68 0.69
N LEU A 18 1.24 -13.43 -0.61
CA LEU A 18 1.67 -12.19 -1.24
C LEU A 18 1.01 -10.97 -0.57
N ALA A 19 -0.30 -11.03 -0.34
CA ALA A 19 -1.05 -9.96 0.31
C ALA A 19 -0.54 -9.67 1.75
N ILE A 20 -0.28 -10.72 2.52
CA ILE A 20 0.27 -10.63 3.88
C ILE A 20 1.67 -10.00 3.85
N THR A 21 2.55 -10.47 2.95
CA THR A 21 3.91 -9.93 2.83
C THR A 21 3.90 -8.45 2.45
N ILE A 22 3.06 -8.06 1.48
CA ILE A 22 2.92 -6.65 1.07
C ILE A 22 2.40 -5.79 2.23
N THR A 23 1.42 -6.28 2.99
CA THR A 23 0.87 -5.56 4.15
C THR A 23 1.90 -5.43 5.26
N ALA A 24 2.61 -6.52 5.59
CA ALA A 24 3.66 -6.51 6.59
C ALA A 24 4.78 -5.53 6.22
N PHE A 25 5.20 -5.51 4.95
CA PHE A 25 6.19 -4.56 4.44
C PHE A 25 5.73 -3.10 4.63
N ARG A 26 4.46 -2.80 4.26
CA ARG A 26 3.85 -1.49 4.49
C ARG A 26 3.89 -1.10 5.98
N LEU A 27 3.50 -2.02 6.87
CA LEU A 27 3.45 -1.76 8.32
C LEU A 27 4.85 -1.52 8.90
N ILE A 28 5.84 -2.33 8.51
CA ILE A 28 7.24 -2.18 8.94
C ILE A 28 7.80 -0.82 8.53
N ILE A 29 7.56 -0.39 7.29
CA ILE A 29 8.02 0.92 6.81
C ILE A 29 7.42 2.06 7.64
N GLN A 30 6.12 2.00 7.92
CA GLN A 30 5.43 3.08 8.62
C GLN A 30 5.73 3.09 10.12
N TYR A 31 5.90 1.91 10.71
CA TYR A 31 6.43 1.75 12.05
C TYR A 31 7.83 2.37 12.18
N ARG A 32 8.74 2.05 11.25
CA ARG A 32 10.10 2.65 11.23
C ARG A 32 10.10 4.17 11.03
N ARG A 33 9.06 4.72 10.41
CA ARG A 33 8.91 6.17 10.22
C ARG A 33 8.16 6.84 11.37
N SER A 34 7.71 6.10 12.39
CA SER A 34 6.87 6.57 13.49
C SER A 34 5.60 7.30 13.04
N GLN A 35 5.04 6.89 11.89
CA GLN A 35 3.83 7.48 11.31
C GLN A 35 2.70 6.46 11.21
N LEU A 36 2.46 5.70 12.28
CA LEU A 36 1.30 4.83 12.36
C LEU A 36 0.03 5.67 12.46
N TRP A 37 -0.89 5.43 11.53
CA TRP A 37 -2.19 6.10 11.48
C TRP A 37 -3.33 5.08 11.50
N TRP A 38 -4.56 5.55 11.67
CA TRP A 38 -5.76 4.71 11.64
C TRP A 38 -5.86 3.83 10.38
N GLU A 39 -5.34 4.30 9.24
CA GLU A 39 -5.28 3.51 8.00
C GLU A 39 -4.46 2.22 8.14
N ASP A 40 -3.40 2.24 8.96
CA ASP A 40 -2.48 1.12 9.16
C ASP A 40 -3.02 0.12 10.17
N LEU A 41 -3.77 0.62 11.16
CA LEU A 41 -4.52 -0.25 12.06
C LEU A 41 -5.51 -1.10 11.26
N TRP A 42 -6.31 -0.49 10.37
CA TRP A 42 -7.25 -1.23 9.53
C TRP A 42 -6.56 -2.17 8.55
N ALA A 43 -5.40 -1.80 8.01
CA ALA A 43 -4.59 -2.71 7.19
C ALA A 43 -4.08 -3.92 8.00
N ALA A 44 -3.66 -3.72 9.25
CA ALA A 44 -3.24 -4.80 10.15
C ALA A 44 -4.40 -5.72 10.57
N VAL A 45 -5.59 -5.15 10.78
CA VAL A 45 -6.82 -5.92 11.00
C VAL A 45 -7.12 -6.78 9.77
N ALA A 46 -7.08 -6.21 8.57
CA ALA A 46 -7.31 -6.96 7.33
C ALA A 46 -6.28 -8.09 7.11
N MET A 47 -5.01 -7.85 7.43
CA MET A 47 -3.95 -8.87 7.40
C MET A 47 -4.22 -10.00 8.41
N THR A 48 -4.64 -9.66 9.63
CA THR A 48 -5.00 -10.65 10.67
C THR A 48 -6.22 -11.47 10.26
N CYS A 49 -7.21 -10.85 9.62
CA CYS A 49 -8.34 -11.56 9.05
C CYS A 49 -7.89 -12.51 7.93
N MET A 50 -6.99 -12.09 7.05
CA MET A 50 -6.48 -12.96 5.98
C MET A 50 -5.68 -14.16 6.50
N THR A 51 -4.87 -13.98 7.55
CA THR A 51 -4.19 -15.11 8.17
C THR A 51 -5.20 -16.09 8.77
N ALA A 52 -6.24 -15.60 9.45
CA ALA A 52 -7.33 -16.43 9.97
C ALA A 52 -8.10 -17.19 8.88
N VAL A 53 -8.30 -16.58 7.71
CA VAL A 53 -8.92 -17.22 6.54
C VAL A 53 -8.07 -18.38 6.02
N VAL A 54 -6.76 -18.16 5.84
CA VAL A 54 -5.82 -19.20 5.37
C VAL A 54 -5.73 -20.36 6.35
N THR A 55 -5.67 -20.09 7.66
CA THR A 55 -5.63 -21.14 8.67
C THR A 55 -6.94 -21.93 8.72
N ALA A 56 -8.10 -21.25 8.67
CA ALA A 56 -9.40 -21.91 8.64
C ALA A 56 -9.58 -22.79 7.39
N TYR A 57 -9.13 -22.33 6.22
CA TYR A 57 -9.21 -23.09 4.97
C TYR A 57 -8.28 -24.30 4.95
N SER A 58 -7.05 -24.15 5.42
CA SER A 58 -6.10 -25.26 5.55
C SER A 58 -6.68 -26.35 6.45
N TRP A 59 -7.32 -25.92 7.55
CA TRP A 59 -8.00 -26.81 8.47
C TRP A 59 -9.23 -27.49 7.83
N PHE A 60 -10.02 -26.74 7.05
CA PHE A 60 -11.17 -27.27 6.31
C PHE A 60 -10.76 -28.41 5.36
N ASN A 61 -9.66 -28.24 4.62
CA ASN A 61 -9.14 -29.27 3.71
C ASN A 61 -8.66 -30.53 4.44
N ILE A 62 -8.01 -30.37 5.60
CA ILE A 62 -7.58 -31.51 6.43
C ILE A 62 -8.81 -32.27 6.97
N VAL A 63 -9.84 -31.54 7.40
CA VAL A 63 -11.06 -32.11 8.01
C VAL A 63 -11.96 -32.83 7.00
N VAL A 64 -12.03 -32.36 5.75
CA VAL A 64 -12.88 -32.93 4.69
C VAL A 64 -12.27 -34.19 4.04
N ALA A 65 -10.97 -34.45 4.24
CA ALA A 65 -10.25 -35.51 3.52
C ALA A 65 -10.50 -36.97 3.98
N LYS A 66 -11.17 -37.26 5.13
CA LYS A 66 -11.72 -38.57 5.63
C LYS A 66 -11.75 -38.63 7.19
N PRO A 67 -12.49 -39.59 7.79
CA PRO A 67 -13.86 -39.42 8.29
C PRO A 67 -13.98 -38.50 9.54
N HIS A 68 -15.16 -37.90 9.65
CA HIS A 68 -15.60 -36.80 10.54
C HIS A 68 -14.78 -36.54 11.82
N PRO A 69 -13.83 -35.59 11.77
CA PRO A 69 -13.34 -34.94 12.97
C PRO A 69 -14.48 -34.15 13.60
N ASN A 70 -14.50 -34.17 14.93
CA ASN A 70 -15.24 -33.30 15.84
C ASN A 70 -16.08 -32.16 15.19
N LYS A 71 -17.42 -32.25 15.25
CA LYS A 71 -18.37 -31.26 14.74
C LYS A 71 -18.07 -29.82 15.21
N TYR A 72 -17.56 -29.68 16.43
CA TYR A 72 -17.18 -28.38 17.00
C TYR A 72 -16.06 -27.69 16.21
N THR A 73 -15.10 -28.46 15.73
CA THR A 73 -13.95 -27.95 14.98
C THR A 73 -14.36 -27.42 13.60
N PHE A 74 -15.27 -28.13 12.92
CA PHE A 74 -15.89 -27.67 11.69
C PHE A 74 -16.64 -26.34 11.91
N MET A 75 -17.47 -26.28 12.96
CA MET A 75 -18.23 -25.08 13.31
C MET A 75 -17.31 -23.86 13.55
N ILE A 76 -16.25 -24.03 14.34
CA ILE A 76 -15.30 -22.94 14.64
C ILE A 76 -14.61 -22.47 13.35
N SER A 77 -14.16 -23.40 12.50
CA SER A 77 -13.46 -23.07 11.25
C SER A 77 -14.39 -22.34 10.27
N TRP A 78 -15.64 -22.79 10.16
CA TRP A 78 -16.65 -22.12 9.33
C TRP A 78 -16.87 -20.67 9.79
N TRP A 79 -17.07 -20.45 11.09
CA TRP A 79 -17.33 -19.12 11.66
C TRP A 79 -16.12 -18.21 11.51
N LEU A 80 -14.94 -18.73 11.82
CA LEU A 80 -13.69 -17.99 11.67
C LEU A 80 -13.51 -17.54 10.23
N HIS A 81 -13.69 -18.44 9.26
CA HIS A 81 -13.56 -18.13 7.85
C HIS A 81 -14.57 -17.05 7.40
N ASN A 82 -15.87 -17.24 7.70
CA ASN A 82 -16.93 -16.34 7.25
C ASN A 82 -16.86 -14.95 7.86
N LEU A 83 -16.53 -14.85 9.15
CA LEU A 83 -16.38 -13.57 9.84
C LEU A 83 -15.09 -12.88 9.41
N ALA A 84 -14.01 -13.63 9.20
CA ALA A 84 -12.73 -13.06 8.79
C ALA A 84 -12.76 -12.56 7.33
N ILE A 85 -13.44 -13.24 6.39
CA ILE A 85 -13.63 -12.72 5.02
C ILE A 85 -14.34 -11.37 5.06
N THR A 86 -15.50 -11.30 5.73
CA THR A 86 -16.29 -10.06 5.80
C THR A 86 -15.50 -8.95 6.51
N SER A 87 -14.87 -9.26 7.65
CA SER A 87 -14.09 -8.28 8.40
C SER A 87 -12.87 -7.79 7.61
N GLY A 88 -12.17 -8.68 6.90
CA GLY A 88 -11.03 -8.33 6.07
C GLY A 88 -11.40 -7.41 4.92
N MET A 89 -12.52 -7.68 4.24
CA MET A 89 -13.04 -6.84 3.16
C MET A 89 -13.41 -5.43 3.63
N TRP A 90 -14.17 -5.34 4.73
CA TRP A 90 -14.56 -4.04 5.29
C TRP A 90 -13.36 -3.29 5.87
N ALA A 91 -12.40 -3.98 6.49
CA ALA A 91 -11.16 -3.39 6.98
C ALA A 91 -10.30 -2.83 5.83
N ALA A 92 -10.22 -3.51 4.68
CA ALA A 92 -9.54 -2.99 3.50
C ALA A 92 -10.19 -1.71 2.96
N ARG A 93 -11.53 -1.66 2.89
CA ARG A 93 -12.29 -0.45 2.51
C ARG A 93 -12.10 0.69 3.50
N MET A 94 -12.10 0.38 4.81
CA MET A 94 -11.80 1.36 5.85
C MET A 94 -10.40 1.93 5.70
N SER A 95 -9.38 1.08 5.48
CA SER A 95 -8.00 1.53 5.27
C SER A 95 -7.92 2.55 4.11
N LEU A 96 -8.59 2.26 2.98
CA LEU A 96 -8.67 3.18 1.84
C LEU A 96 -9.38 4.51 2.19
N THR A 97 -10.50 4.46 2.89
CA THR A 97 -11.22 5.67 3.32
C THR A 97 -10.36 6.53 4.24
N PHE A 98 -9.66 5.93 5.21
CA PHE A 98 -8.74 6.64 6.09
C PHE A 98 -7.53 7.22 5.34
N SER A 99 -7.02 6.54 4.30
CA SER A 99 -6.01 7.10 3.40
C SER A 99 -6.52 8.36 2.70
N ILE A 100 -7.77 8.37 2.22
CA ILE A 100 -8.39 9.56 1.62
C ILE A 100 -8.54 10.68 2.66
N ILE A 101 -8.99 10.36 3.88
CA ILE A 101 -9.12 11.34 4.98
C ILE A 101 -7.77 11.99 5.30
N ARG A 102 -6.68 11.20 5.33
CA ARG A 102 -5.32 11.67 5.62
C ARG A 102 -4.79 12.63 4.54
N ILE A 103 -5.08 12.35 3.27
CA ILE A 103 -4.62 13.17 2.14
C ILE A 103 -5.47 14.44 1.98
N SER A 104 -6.74 14.37 2.37
CA SER A 104 -7.68 15.48 2.22
C SER A 104 -7.31 16.67 3.12
N HIS A 105 -7.42 17.88 2.59
CA HIS A 105 -7.13 19.10 3.35
C HIS A 105 -8.14 19.26 4.52
N PRO A 106 -7.71 19.66 5.73
CA PRO A 106 -8.56 19.76 6.92
C PRO A 106 -9.82 20.61 6.73
N ALA A 107 -9.74 21.69 5.96
CA ALA A 107 -10.87 22.59 5.68
C ALA A 107 -11.73 22.19 4.46
N SER A 108 -11.42 21.07 3.80
CA SER A 108 -12.17 20.65 2.60
C SER A 108 -13.46 19.92 2.96
N GLY A 109 -14.54 20.21 2.23
CA GLY A 109 -15.79 19.44 2.32
C GLY A 109 -15.58 17.94 2.03
N LEU A 110 -14.53 17.59 1.28
CA LEU A 110 -14.15 16.20 1.00
C LEU A 110 -13.82 15.42 2.28
N ARG A 111 -13.15 16.04 3.27
CA ARG A 111 -12.83 15.37 4.53
C ARG A 111 -14.09 15.04 5.34
N ILE A 112 -15.08 15.94 5.33
CA ILE A 112 -16.38 15.72 5.97
C ILE A 112 -17.10 14.55 5.30
N VAL A 113 -17.18 14.54 3.96
CA VAL A 113 -17.80 13.45 3.20
C VAL A 113 -17.08 12.12 3.44
N ALA A 114 -15.74 12.12 3.52
CA ALA A 114 -14.98 10.91 3.77
C ALA A 114 -15.18 10.37 5.19
N ASN A 115 -15.25 11.23 6.20
CA ASN A 115 -15.59 10.83 7.57
C ASN A 115 -17.02 10.24 7.66
N LEU A 116 -18.00 10.87 6.99
CA LEU A 116 -19.37 10.35 6.92
C LEU A 116 -19.40 8.98 6.23
N THR A 117 -18.62 8.82 5.16
CA THR A 117 -18.50 7.54 4.43
C THR A 117 -17.85 6.46 5.29
N ALA A 118 -16.84 6.80 6.09
CA ALA A 118 -16.26 5.87 7.06
C ALA A 118 -17.31 5.41 8.09
N GLY A 119 -18.12 6.34 8.61
CA GLY A 119 -19.25 6.01 9.49
C GLY A 119 -20.25 5.07 8.82
N LEU A 120 -20.64 5.35 7.57
CA LEU A 120 -21.52 4.49 6.78
C LEU A 120 -20.92 3.09 6.60
N PHE A 121 -19.62 2.98 6.30
CA PHE A 121 -18.95 1.68 6.14
C PHE A 121 -18.93 0.89 7.44
N ALA A 122 -18.74 1.55 8.59
CA ALA A 122 -18.83 0.88 9.90
C ALA A 122 -20.25 0.33 10.14
N CYS A 123 -21.28 1.09 9.80
CA CYS A 123 -22.66 0.64 9.89
C CYS A 123 -22.93 -0.55 8.98
N CYS A 124 -22.54 -0.48 7.70
CA CYS A 124 -22.71 -1.60 6.76
C CYS A 124 -21.96 -2.86 7.21
N PHE A 125 -20.74 -2.71 7.71
CA PHE A 125 -19.97 -3.80 8.30
C PHE A 125 -20.72 -4.45 9.47
N ALA A 126 -21.19 -3.65 10.44
CA ALA A 126 -21.96 -4.15 11.57
C ALA A 126 -23.24 -4.86 11.13
N THR A 127 -23.99 -4.31 10.18
CA THR A 127 -25.19 -4.93 9.62
C THR A 127 -24.90 -6.30 8.99
N GLN A 128 -23.83 -6.41 8.18
CA GLN A 128 -23.46 -7.68 7.55
C GLN A 128 -23.08 -8.75 8.58
N ILE A 129 -22.37 -8.38 9.64
CA ILE A 129 -22.02 -9.29 10.74
C ILE A 129 -23.29 -9.74 11.49
N ILE A 130 -24.15 -8.79 11.85
CA ILE A 130 -25.41 -9.08 12.57
C ILE A 130 -26.32 -9.99 11.72
N GLN A 131 -26.44 -9.74 10.43
CA GLN A 131 -27.23 -10.57 9.51
C GLN A 131 -26.72 -12.02 9.47
N LYS A 132 -25.40 -12.23 9.32
CA LYS A 132 -24.81 -13.57 9.36
C LYS A 132 -25.06 -14.28 10.70
N LEU A 133 -24.86 -13.58 11.81
CA LEU A 133 -25.11 -14.12 13.15
C LEU A 133 -26.58 -14.48 13.37
N TYR A 134 -27.49 -13.67 12.85
CA TYR A 134 -28.93 -13.87 12.99
C TYR A 134 -29.42 -15.06 12.17
N ILE A 135 -29.04 -15.14 10.89
CA ILE A 135 -29.46 -16.22 9.98
C ILE A 135 -28.90 -17.57 10.44
N CYS A 136 -27.62 -17.60 10.83
CA CYS A 136 -26.95 -18.83 11.24
C CYS A 136 -27.04 -19.10 12.76
N ARG A 137 -27.97 -18.44 13.46
CA ARG A 137 -28.14 -18.56 14.92
C ARG A 137 -28.42 -19.99 15.37
N ASP A 138 -29.24 -20.72 14.62
CA ASP A 138 -29.58 -22.11 14.95
C ASP A 138 -28.49 -23.08 14.46
N VAL A 139 -27.40 -23.12 15.22
CA VAL A 139 -26.23 -23.97 14.96
C VAL A 139 -26.61 -25.44 14.83
N LYS A 140 -27.60 -25.93 15.59
CA LYS A 140 -27.99 -27.35 15.57
C LYS A 140 -28.57 -27.78 14.22
N SER A 141 -29.23 -26.85 13.53
CA SER A 141 -29.85 -27.08 12.21
C SER A 141 -28.84 -27.42 11.13
N TRP A 142 -27.68 -26.74 11.09
CA TRP A 142 -26.69 -26.92 10.03
C TRP A 142 -25.42 -27.68 10.44
N MET A 143 -25.11 -27.78 11.74
CA MET A 143 -23.91 -28.47 12.24
C MET A 143 -23.87 -29.97 11.89
N ASN A 144 -25.03 -30.60 11.69
CA ASN A 144 -25.10 -32.02 11.32
C ASN A 144 -24.77 -32.27 9.84
N ASN A 145 -24.91 -31.26 8.98
CA ASN A 145 -24.54 -31.32 7.57
C ASN A 145 -23.15 -30.71 7.37
N ALA A 146 -22.11 -31.45 7.79
CA ALA A 146 -20.71 -31.05 7.71
C ALA A 146 -20.21 -30.80 6.27
N THR A 147 -20.98 -31.17 5.26
CA THR A 147 -20.68 -30.92 3.85
C THR A 147 -21.16 -29.56 3.36
N GLN A 148 -22.17 -28.95 3.98
CA GLN A 148 -22.88 -27.79 3.41
C GLN A 148 -22.81 -26.51 4.25
N GLY A 149 -22.44 -26.58 5.53
CA GLY A 149 -22.36 -25.40 6.39
C GLY A 149 -23.71 -24.67 6.54
N CYS A 150 -23.69 -23.44 7.07
CA CYS A 150 -24.91 -22.62 7.12
C CYS A 150 -25.19 -21.98 5.75
N GLU A 151 -26.40 -22.20 5.22
CA GLU A 151 -26.88 -21.51 4.03
C GLU A 151 -27.41 -20.11 4.41
N VAL A 152 -26.68 -19.06 4.04
CA VAL A 152 -27.01 -17.67 4.41
C VAL A 152 -28.17 -17.11 3.56
N GLY A 153 -28.57 -17.82 2.51
CA GLY A 153 -29.71 -17.48 1.65
C GLY A 153 -29.43 -16.37 0.63
N LYS A 154 -30.24 -16.32 -0.43
CA LYS A 154 -30.09 -15.37 -1.54
C LYS A 154 -30.28 -13.90 -1.12
N GLY A 155 -31.11 -13.65 -0.12
CA GLY A 155 -31.35 -12.29 0.39
C GLY A 155 -30.08 -11.63 0.94
N PHE A 156 -29.29 -12.38 1.71
CA PHE A 156 -27.99 -11.91 2.21
C PHE A 156 -26.99 -11.65 1.07
N ALA A 157 -26.94 -12.53 0.07
CA ALA A 157 -26.08 -12.31 -1.09
C ALA A 157 -26.43 -11.00 -1.82
N ILE A 158 -27.72 -10.68 -1.98
CA ILE A 158 -28.17 -9.42 -2.59
C ILE A 158 -27.73 -8.21 -1.74
N THR A 159 -27.92 -8.25 -0.42
CA THR A 159 -27.52 -7.13 0.45
C THR A 159 -26.01 -6.92 0.44
N GLU A 160 -25.23 -8.01 0.45
CA GLU A 160 -23.77 -7.97 0.37
C GLU A 160 -23.28 -7.29 -0.91
N ILE A 161 -23.83 -7.66 -2.07
CA ILE A 161 -23.48 -7.06 -3.36
C ILE A 161 -23.80 -5.57 -3.36
N CYS A 162 -25.03 -5.22 -2.98
CA CYS A 162 -25.50 -3.84 -3.03
C CYS A 162 -24.62 -2.96 -2.14
N MET A 163 -24.30 -3.41 -0.92
CA MET A 163 -23.42 -2.66 -0.01
C MET A 163 -21.99 -2.56 -0.55
N ALA A 164 -21.45 -3.64 -1.13
CA ALA A 164 -20.11 -3.64 -1.72
C ALA A 164 -20.00 -2.66 -2.90
N VAL A 165 -20.95 -2.70 -3.84
CA VAL A 165 -20.97 -1.82 -5.01
C VAL A 165 -21.14 -0.36 -4.60
N VAL A 166 -22.04 -0.06 -3.66
CA VAL A 166 -22.23 1.30 -3.14
C VAL A 166 -20.96 1.80 -2.46
N ALA A 167 -20.31 0.95 -1.65
CA ALA A 167 -19.08 1.32 -0.96
C ALA A 167 -17.93 1.63 -1.95
N ASP A 168 -17.73 0.78 -2.94
CA ASP A 168 -16.68 0.98 -3.94
C ASP A 168 -16.97 2.20 -4.83
N PHE A 169 -18.24 2.45 -5.17
CA PHE A 169 -18.65 3.65 -5.89
C PHE A 169 -18.35 4.92 -5.10
N LEU A 170 -18.66 4.94 -3.79
CA LEU A 170 -18.35 6.08 -2.93
C LEU A 170 -16.83 6.30 -2.83
N LEU A 171 -16.03 5.23 -2.66
CA LEU A 171 -14.57 5.30 -2.68
C LEU A 171 -14.05 5.88 -4.00
N MET A 172 -14.56 5.39 -5.12
CA MET A 172 -14.19 5.84 -6.46
C MET A 172 -14.57 7.31 -6.66
N ALA A 173 -15.75 7.74 -6.21
CA ALA A 173 -16.20 9.13 -6.28
C ALA A 173 -15.32 10.05 -5.43
N MET A 174 -14.97 9.64 -4.21
CA MET A 174 -14.08 10.39 -3.33
C MET A 174 -12.66 10.48 -3.91
N ALA A 175 -12.09 9.38 -4.39
CA ALA A 175 -10.78 9.37 -5.05
C ALA A 175 -10.77 10.26 -6.31
N SER A 176 -11.87 10.26 -7.07
CA SER A 176 -12.02 11.12 -8.26
C SER A 176 -12.09 12.60 -7.90
N ARG A 177 -12.80 12.97 -6.84
CA ARG A 177 -12.84 14.35 -6.33
C ARG A 177 -11.47 14.79 -5.85
N LEU A 178 -10.79 13.94 -5.07
CA LEU A 178 -9.42 14.18 -4.63
C LEU A 178 -8.46 14.40 -5.81
N LEU A 179 -8.64 13.66 -6.92
CA LEU A 179 -7.85 13.84 -8.14
C LEU A 179 -8.05 15.21 -8.79
N ARG A 180 -9.30 15.69 -8.83
CA ARG A 180 -9.65 16.99 -9.40
C ARG A 180 -9.01 18.12 -8.59
N ASP A 181 -9.05 18.02 -7.27
CA ASP A 181 -8.47 19.01 -6.37
C ASP A 181 -6.93 18.95 -6.39
N ALA A 182 -6.35 17.75 -6.45
CA ALA A 182 -4.90 17.53 -6.54
C ALA A 182 -4.31 17.83 -7.92
N ARG A 183 -5.10 18.28 -8.91
CA ARG A 183 -4.62 18.65 -10.25
C ARG A 183 -3.49 19.69 -10.19
N GLN A 184 -3.36 20.45 -9.11
CA GLN A 184 -2.28 21.43 -8.90
C GLN A 184 -0.93 20.81 -8.45
N LEU A 185 -0.89 19.64 -7.78
CA LEU A 185 0.36 19.01 -7.29
C LEU A 185 0.77 17.77 -8.10
N LYS A 186 1.80 17.89 -8.95
CA LYS A 186 2.30 16.83 -9.83
C LYS A 186 2.68 15.51 -9.12
N SER A 187 3.12 15.56 -7.86
CA SER A 187 3.54 14.37 -7.09
C SER A 187 2.37 13.51 -6.61
N GLN A 188 1.23 14.13 -6.26
CA GLN A 188 0.06 13.46 -5.67
C GLN A 188 -0.77 12.68 -6.72
N ARG A 189 -0.66 13.02 -8.00
CA ARG A 189 -1.44 12.41 -9.10
C ARG A 189 -1.18 10.91 -9.31
N LYS A 190 0.00 10.39 -8.95
CA LYS A 190 0.31 8.95 -9.12
C LYS A 190 -0.43 8.12 -8.09
N LEU A 191 -0.37 8.51 -6.82
CA LEU A 191 -1.06 7.86 -5.71
C LEU A 191 -2.58 7.78 -5.94
N ILE A 192 -3.17 8.88 -6.39
CA ILE A 192 -4.63 8.96 -6.59
C ILE A 192 -5.09 8.10 -7.80
N ARG A 193 -4.28 8.01 -8.87
CA ARG A 193 -4.56 7.07 -9.98
C ARG A 193 -4.48 5.61 -9.54
N CYS A 194 -3.53 5.28 -8.66
CA CYS A 194 -3.47 3.94 -8.06
C CYS A 194 -4.73 3.66 -7.23
N LEU A 195 -5.20 4.60 -6.41
CA LEU A 195 -6.43 4.46 -5.62
C LEU A 195 -7.68 4.26 -6.50
N PHE A 196 -7.78 4.99 -7.61
CA PHE A 196 -8.89 4.82 -8.55
C PHE A 196 -8.87 3.45 -9.24
N SER A 197 -7.70 3.04 -9.75
CA SER A 197 -7.52 1.71 -10.36
C SER A 197 -7.79 0.59 -9.35
N ALA A 198 -7.40 0.82 -8.10
CA ALA A 198 -7.61 -0.08 -6.98
C ALA A 198 -9.11 -0.34 -6.74
N SER A 199 -9.91 0.72 -6.62
CA SER A 199 -11.36 0.59 -6.43
C SER A 199 -12.04 -0.17 -7.57
N ILE A 200 -11.68 0.12 -8.82
CA ILE A 200 -12.25 -0.60 -9.98
C ILE A 200 -11.93 -2.10 -9.91
N LEU A 201 -10.67 -2.44 -9.62
CA LEU A 201 -10.26 -3.84 -9.55
C LEU A 201 -11.02 -4.59 -8.44
N ALA A 202 -11.16 -3.98 -7.27
CA ALA A 202 -11.91 -4.55 -6.15
C ALA A 202 -13.38 -4.82 -6.52
N THR A 203 -14.05 -3.90 -7.23
CA THR A 203 -15.44 -4.09 -7.68
C THR A 203 -15.58 -5.25 -8.66
N VAL A 204 -14.66 -5.37 -9.63
CA VAL A 204 -14.68 -6.48 -10.60
C VAL A 204 -14.58 -7.83 -9.88
N PHE A 205 -13.66 -7.98 -8.94
CA PHE A 205 -13.51 -9.23 -8.18
C PHE A 205 -14.69 -9.51 -7.26
N SER A 206 -15.28 -8.46 -6.66
CA SER A 206 -16.51 -8.61 -5.87
C SER A 206 -17.64 -9.18 -6.73
N ILE A 207 -17.85 -8.65 -7.94
CA ILE A 207 -18.87 -9.15 -8.88
C ILE A 207 -18.60 -10.62 -9.25
N VAL A 208 -17.34 -10.98 -9.54
CA VAL A 208 -16.97 -12.36 -9.89
C VAL A 208 -17.22 -13.34 -8.74
N HIS A 209 -16.84 -12.98 -7.51
CA HIS A 209 -17.08 -13.83 -6.33
C HIS A 209 -18.58 -14.10 -6.15
N ILE A 210 -19.40 -13.06 -6.25
CA ILE A 210 -20.85 -13.18 -6.15
C ILE A 210 -21.45 -14.06 -7.26
N ILE A 211 -21.04 -13.87 -8.51
CA ILE A 211 -21.54 -14.72 -9.61
C ILE A 211 -21.22 -16.18 -9.32
N THR A 212 -20.04 -16.44 -8.74
CA THR A 212 -19.62 -17.77 -8.30
C THR A 212 -20.51 -18.29 -7.17
N VAL A 213 -20.79 -17.48 -6.15
CA VAL A 213 -21.71 -17.80 -5.04
C VAL A 213 -23.11 -18.17 -5.55
N ILE A 214 -23.63 -17.44 -6.53
CA ILE A 214 -25.00 -17.64 -7.03
C ILE A 214 -25.09 -18.85 -7.98
N ARG A 215 -24.08 -19.06 -8.83
CA ARG A 215 -24.14 -20.09 -9.89
C ARG A 215 -23.60 -21.45 -9.49
N VAL A 216 -22.77 -21.52 -8.45
CA VAL A 216 -22.02 -22.73 -8.14
C VAL A 216 -22.41 -23.28 -6.79
N GLU A 217 -22.89 -24.53 -6.75
CA GLU A 217 -23.24 -25.23 -5.50
C GLU A 217 -22.01 -25.82 -4.77
N ALA A 218 -20.80 -25.64 -5.33
CA ALA A 218 -19.57 -26.15 -4.75
C ALA A 218 -18.96 -25.16 -3.74
N ILE A 219 -19.12 -25.44 -2.45
CA ILE A 219 -18.61 -24.62 -1.33
C ILE A 219 -17.11 -24.34 -1.43
N LEU A 220 -16.31 -25.30 -1.88
CA LEU A 220 -14.87 -25.11 -2.03
C LEU A 220 -14.54 -24.02 -3.06
N LEU A 221 -15.33 -23.93 -4.14
CA LEU A 221 -15.14 -22.91 -5.16
C LEU A 221 -15.62 -21.53 -4.67
N ILE A 222 -16.69 -21.50 -3.88
CA ILE A 222 -17.16 -20.28 -3.21
C ILE A 222 -16.07 -19.75 -2.26
N MET A 223 -15.52 -20.63 -1.41
CA MET A 223 -14.43 -20.28 -0.49
C MET A 223 -13.18 -19.79 -1.24
N LEU A 224 -12.82 -20.44 -2.35
CA LEU A 224 -11.68 -20.04 -3.18
C LEU A 224 -11.89 -18.65 -3.81
N ALA A 225 -13.09 -18.39 -4.34
CA ALA A 225 -13.43 -17.10 -4.91
C ALA A 225 -13.41 -16.00 -3.84
N GLY A 226 -13.89 -16.28 -2.62
CA GLY A 226 -13.78 -15.36 -1.49
C GLY A 226 -12.32 -15.11 -1.07
N HIS A 227 -11.47 -16.14 -1.04
CA HIS A 227 -10.03 -15.98 -0.78
C HIS A 227 -9.38 -15.02 -1.77
N LEU A 228 -9.66 -15.20 -3.06
CA LEU A 228 -9.15 -14.34 -4.11
C LEU A 228 -9.62 -12.91 -3.94
N GLU A 229 -10.91 -12.71 -3.69
CA GLU A 229 -11.50 -11.39 -3.50
C GLU A 229 -10.79 -10.63 -2.36
N VAL A 230 -10.69 -11.24 -1.17
CA VAL A 230 -10.08 -10.56 -0.02
C VAL A 230 -8.57 -10.36 -0.20
N SER A 231 -7.87 -11.34 -0.80
CA SER A 231 -6.44 -11.19 -1.11
C SER A 231 -6.18 -10.01 -2.03
N ILE A 232 -6.98 -9.89 -3.07
CA ILE A 232 -6.85 -8.81 -4.05
C ILE A 232 -7.22 -7.48 -3.40
N ALA A 233 -8.31 -7.40 -2.64
CA ALA A 233 -8.67 -6.20 -1.90
C ALA A 233 -7.55 -5.73 -0.96
N LEU A 234 -6.86 -6.66 -0.29
CA LEU A 234 -5.73 -6.36 0.59
C LEU A 234 -4.48 -5.93 -0.21
N ILE A 235 -4.12 -6.59 -1.32
CA ILE A 235 -3.01 -6.15 -2.18
C ILE A 235 -3.26 -4.73 -2.67
N VAL A 236 -4.48 -4.52 -3.17
CA VAL A 236 -4.96 -3.29 -3.77
C VAL A 236 -4.96 -2.13 -2.77
N CYS A 237 -5.39 -2.35 -1.52
CA CYS A 237 -5.40 -1.29 -0.51
C CYS A 237 -4.00 -0.87 -0.04
N ASN A 238 -3.00 -1.75 -0.19
CA ASN A 238 -1.61 -1.47 0.18
C ASN A 238 -0.78 -0.90 -0.97
N LEU A 239 -1.22 -1.09 -2.23
CA LEU A 239 -0.52 -0.66 -3.43
C LEU A 239 -0.12 0.84 -3.43
N PRO A 240 -0.97 1.80 -3.02
CA PRO A 240 -0.63 3.22 -3.05
C PRO A 240 0.60 3.56 -2.18
N VAL A 241 0.69 2.96 -0.98
CA VAL A 241 1.80 3.21 -0.04
C VAL A 241 3.08 2.57 -0.55
N VAL A 242 3.00 1.31 -1.00
CA VAL A 242 4.15 0.54 -1.48
C VAL A 242 4.74 1.15 -2.75
N VAL A 243 3.90 1.50 -3.73
CA VAL A 243 4.34 2.16 -4.98
C VAL A 243 4.99 3.51 -4.68
N THR A 244 4.42 4.30 -3.76
CA THR A 244 4.99 5.60 -3.37
C THR A 244 6.35 5.42 -2.70
N TRP A 245 6.51 4.37 -1.89
CA TRP A 245 7.80 4.07 -1.27
C TRP A 245 8.86 3.70 -2.30
N PHE A 246 8.57 2.75 -3.21
CA PHE A 246 9.50 2.35 -4.26
C PHE A 246 9.88 3.53 -5.15
N TYR A 247 8.89 4.33 -5.56
CA TYR A 247 9.14 5.53 -6.35
C TYR A 247 10.10 6.52 -5.65
N ARG A 248 9.90 6.76 -4.35
CA ARG A 248 10.80 7.64 -3.56
C ARG A 248 12.18 7.02 -3.38
N HIS A 249 12.26 5.70 -3.23
CA HIS A 249 13.51 4.98 -3.06
C HIS A 249 14.36 5.03 -4.34
N PHE A 250 13.81 4.66 -5.49
CA PHE A 250 14.50 4.74 -6.78
C PHE A 250 14.90 6.18 -7.13
N LYS A 251 14.02 7.16 -6.86
CA LYS A 251 14.37 8.57 -7.09
C LYS A 251 15.55 9.00 -6.21
N ARG A 252 15.65 8.53 -4.97
CA ARG A 252 16.76 8.83 -4.08
C ARG A 252 18.06 8.17 -4.55
N MET A 253 18.00 6.92 -5.01
CA MET A 253 19.18 6.24 -5.59
C MET A 253 19.73 6.99 -6.81
N HIS A 254 18.88 7.37 -7.76
CA HIS A 254 19.32 8.14 -8.92
C HIS A 254 19.86 9.53 -8.56
N ALA A 255 19.36 10.15 -7.50
CA ALA A 255 19.93 11.41 -7.02
C ALA A 255 21.32 11.19 -6.39
N GLU A 256 21.51 10.13 -5.60
CA GLU A 256 22.81 9.77 -5.02
C GLU A 256 23.85 9.41 -6.10
N GLU A 257 23.45 8.69 -7.16
CA GLU A 257 24.30 8.40 -8.33
C GLU A 257 24.71 9.67 -9.09
N ALA A 258 23.76 10.59 -9.33
CA ALA A 258 24.04 11.86 -10.01
C ALA A 258 25.01 12.76 -9.22
N TYR A 259 24.86 12.82 -7.90
CA TYR A 259 25.79 13.56 -7.03
C TYR A 259 27.18 12.90 -6.98
N GLY A 260 27.25 11.56 -6.96
CA GLY A 260 28.52 10.83 -7.01
C GLY A 260 29.33 11.15 -8.28
N TYR A 261 28.68 11.16 -9.44
CA TYR A 261 29.32 11.48 -10.72
C TYR A 261 29.83 12.93 -10.79
N THR A 262 29.07 13.89 -10.25
CA THR A 262 29.52 15.30 -10.21
C THR A 262 30.67 15.53 -9.22
N THR A 263 30.73 14.76 -8.14
CA THR A 263 31.78 14.91 -7.12
C THR A 263 33.10 14.32 -7.62
N ASP A 264 33.07 13.17 -8.30
CA ASP A 264 34.26 12.61 -8.95
C ASP A 264 34.73 13.46 -10.13
N SER A 265 33.82 13.97 -10.97
CA SER A 265 34.21 14.87 -12.06
C SER A 265 34.75 16.22 -11.55
N SER A 266 34.25 16.74 -10.43
CA SER A 266 34.74 17.97 -9.80
C SER A 266 36.10 17.75 -9.13
N SER A 267 36.28 16.62 -8.44
CA SER A 267 37.55 16.19 -7.83
C SER A 267 38.66 16.01 -8.88
N VAL A 268 38.35 15.34 -9.99
CA VAL A 268 39.30 15.16 -11.11
C VAL A 268 39.63 16.50 -11.76
N ARG A 269 38.66 17.40 -11.92
CA ARG A 269 38.88 18.73 -12.49
C ARG A 269 39.70 19.64 -11.56
N ALA A 270 39.40 19.67 -10.27
CA ALA A 270 40.15 20.42 -9.26
C ALA A 270 41.58 19.88 -9.09
N SER A 271 41.76 18.56 -9.17
CA SER A 271 43.10 17.96 -9.19
C SER A 271 43.85 18.33 -10.48
N LEU A 272 43.18 18.37 -11.64
CA LEU A 272 43.79 18.76 -12.90
C LEU A 272 44.18 20.26 -12.91
N GLU A 273 43.35 21.14 -12.36
CA GLU A 273 43.62 22.58 -12.20
C GLU A 273 44.81 22.82 -11.27
N ASN A 274 44.88 22.14 -10.12
CA ASN A 274 46.04 22.22 -9.22
C ASN A 274 47.33 21.69 -9.86
N THR A 275 47.24 20.72 -10.78
CA THR A 275 48.42 20.18 -11.48
C THR A 275 48.87 21.10 -12.61
N LEU A 276 47.93 21.77 -13.29
CA LEU A 276 48.21 22.78 -14.30
C LEU A 276 48.89 24.03 -13.69
N ASP A 277 48.39 24.52 -12.55
CA ASP A 277 49.02 25.64 -11.84
C ASP A 277 50.42 25.28 -11.29
N ALA A 278 50.62 24.06 -10.79
CA ALA A 278 51.94 23.59 -10.36
C ALA A 278 52.93 23.48 -11.54
N SER A 279 52.46 23.08 -12.72
CA SER A 279 53.30 23.01 -13.93
C SER A 279 53.62 24.39 -14.53
N ALA A 280 52.71 25.36 -14.40
CA ALA A 280 52.93 26.74 -14.84
C ALA A 280 53.97 27.45 -13.96
N ILE A 281 53.97 27.19 -12.65
CA ILE A 281 54.98 27.73 -11.71
C ILE A 281 56.38 27.15 -12.00
N ALA A 282 56.48 25.87 -12.36
CA ALA A 282 57.76 25.24 -12.72
C ALA A 282 58.35 25.75 -14.05
N GLN A 283 57.52 26.27 -14.95
CA GLN A 283 57.97 26.79 -16.25
C GLN A 283 58.41 28.26 -16.18
N THR A 284 57.94 29.02 -15.20
CA THR A 284 58.41 30.39 -14.93
C THR A 284 59.80 30.45 -14.29
N ASP A 285 60.24 29.40 -13.58
CA ASP A 285 61.54 29.40 -12.89
C ASP A 285 62.74 29.02 -13.78
N LEU A 286 62.50 28.46 -14.98
CA LEU A 286 63.58 28.08 -15.90
C LEU A 286 63.97 29.18 -16.90
N THR A 287 63.26 30.32 -16.91
CA THR A 287 63.52 31.41 -17.89
C THR A 287 64.13 32.66 -17.26
N CYS A 288 64.46 32.64 -15.97
CA CYS A 288 65.05 33.77 -15.24
C CYS A 288 66.44 33.44 -14.69
N THR A 289 67.36 32.98 -15.53
CA THR A 289 68.78 32.84 -15.16
C THR A 289 69.72 33.19 -16.32
N ALA A 290 69.33 34.15 -17.16
CA ALA A 290 70.23 34.75 -18.15
C ALA A 290 69.97 36.25 -18.32
N GLY A 291 70.87 37.06 -17.75
CA GLY A 291 70.95 38.52 -17.91
C GLY A 291 70.10 39.27 -16.89
N LEU A 292 70.54 40.38 -16.29
CA LEU A 292 71.69 41.21 -16.55
C LEU A 292 71.86 42.14 -15.32
N ILE A 293 73.11 42.28 -14.89
CA ILE A 293 73.59 43.27 -13.93
C ILE A 293 73.49 44.67 -14.57
N THR A 294 72.91 45.69 -13.92
CA THR A 294 73.49 47.06 -13.72
C THR A 294 72.48 48.12 -13.22
N SER A 295 73.00 49.05 -12.41
CA SER A 295 72.49 50.39 -11.99
C SER A 295 71.32 50.43 -11.00
N ILE A 296 71.41 50.91 -9.75
CA ILE A 296 71.86 52.22 -9.19
C ILE A 296 71.07 53.42 -9.77
N SER A 297 70.11 53.97 -9.02
CA SER A 297 70.21 55.29 -8.36
C SER A 297 68.85 55.92 -7.97
N THR A 298 68.80 56.40 -6.71
CA THR A 298 68.23 57.67 -6.20
C THR A 298 66.73 58.03 -6.25
N GLN A 299 66.22 58.21 -5.01
CA GLN A 299 65.60 59.42 -4.40
C GLN A 299 64.13 59.83 -4.62
N SER A 300 63.62 60.40 -3.51
CA SER A 300 62.56 61.42 -3.33
C SER A 300 61.13 60.88 -3.19
N LEU A 301 60.50 60.84 -2.01
CA LEU A 301 60.04 61.90 -1.09
C LEU A 301 58.88 62.76 -1.66
N GLY A 302 57.74 62.72 -0.96
CA GLY A 302 56.56 63.60 -1.13
C GLY A 302 55.28 62.88 -0.67
N ALA A 303 54.86 63.00 0.60
CA ALA A 303 53.93 64.01 1.13
C ALA A 303 52.46 63.74 0.73
N PHE A 304 51.63 63.25 1.67
CA PHE A 304 50.78 64.01 2.60
C PHE A 304 49.49 64.59 1.99
N HIS A 305 48.36 63.95 2.30
CA HIS A 305 47.02 64.49 2.68
C HIS A 305 46.00 63.37 2.40
N GLY A 306 45.06 63.00 3.27
CA GLY A 306 44.44 63.75 4.36
C GLY A 306 42.93 63.75 4.14
N HIS A 307 42.19 63.38 5.18
CA HIS A 307 40.76 63.60 5.43
C HIS A 307 39.70 62.58 4.97
N ASP A 308 39.40 61.61 5.85
CA ASP A 308 38.22 61.51 6.76
C ASP A 308 36.78 61.76 6.26
N PRO A 309 35.75 61.23 6.97
CA PRO A 309 34.62 60.54 6.35
C PRO A 309 33.27 61.20 6.68
N LYS A 310 32.23 60.68 6.05
CA LYS A 310 30.88 60.54 6.61
C LYS A 310 30.23 59.29 6.03
#